data_AF-A0A432CE34-F1
#
_entry.id   AF-A0A432CE34-F1
#
_cell.length_a   1.000
_cell.length_b   1.000
_cell.length_c   1.000
_cell.angle_alpha   90.00
_cell.angle_beta   90.00
_cell.angle_gamma   90.00
#
_symmetry.space_group_name_H-M   'P 1'
#
loop_
_entity.id
_entity.type
_entity.pdbx_description
1 polymer ?
#
loop_
_entity_poly.entity_id
_entity_poly.type
_entity_poly.pdbx_seq_one_letter_code
_entity_poly.pdbx_strand_id
1 'polypeptide(L)'
;MKNIFLFLSLFFSLLSAGQVYSGYLLVDAKMDAVPANSTTSIDAIGSYINANFNTETDKIRAAFYWTASNISYDVANRYAVNPNETEAEKITKTLKTKKGVCIHYATVFNALVQKIGVQSYIIEGYTKQNGKVSDLAHAWTAAKIDKKWYVFDPTWGSGYVNNGRFSKKLNNIYFKSDPAKIIASHIPFDYLWQFSNFPITNGEFYEGKIQSSITKNHFDFEKEINKYNALSEADQLFASAERIARNGVKNAMILERYEGKKEQRTFLRHNMNIEKLNVVVIELNEAVVLLNDFIHYRNNKFKPSFSDTEISRMIEIPRMKLVKCQNDMYSLGSTGNQNTSNVASIKKSIEASLAQAEEHALFVKNYLSKSKIVRKTMFSKVTWFGVPLR
;
A
#
# COMPACT_ATOMS: atom_id res chain seq x y z
N MET A 1 -38.42 80.05 -19.51
CA MET A 1 -38.03 79.52 -18.19
C MET A 1 -38.52 78.07 -18.13
N LYS A 2 -37.61 77.11 -18.26
CA LYS A 2 -37.92 75.66 -18.34
C LYS A 2 -37.89 75.08 -16.93
N ASN A 3 -39.03 74.62 -16.42
CA ASN A 3 -39.12 73.91 -15.15
C ASN A 3 -38.77 72.43 -15.36
N ILE A 4 -37.58 72.04 -14.92
CA ILE A 4 -37.12 70.65 -14.88
C ILE A 4 -37.56 70.06 -13.54
N PHE A 5 -38.52 69.14 -13.58
CA PHE A 5 -38.86 68.30 -12.43
C PHE A 5 -37.77 67.24 -12.24
N LEU A 6 -36.99 67.36 -11.18
CA LEU A 6 -36.01 66.38 -10.74
C LEU A 6 -36.74 65.25 -10.00
N PHE A 7 -36.84 64.08 -10.62
CA PHE A 7 -37.23 62.85 -9.95
C PHE A 7 -36.06 62.37 -9.08
N LEU A 8 -36.22 62.45 -7.76
CA LEU A 8 -35.27 61.93 -6.79
C LEU A 8 -35.51 60.42 -6.63
N SER A 9 -34.81 59.58 -7.39
CA SER A 9 -34.79 58.14 -7.16
C SER A 9 -33.84 57.82 -6.00
N LEU A 10 -34.42 57.47 -4.85
CA LEU A 10 -33.71 56.85 -3.73
C LEU A 10 -33.10 55.52 -4.20
N PHE A 11 -31.80 55.53 -4.52
CA PHE A 11 -31.00 54.31 -4.51
C PHE A 11 -30.81 53.87 -3.07
N PHE A 12 -31.67 52.97 -2.58
CA PHE A 12 -31.32 52.12 -1.44
C PHE A 12 -30.16 51.24 -1.89
N SER A 13 -28.95 51.65 -1.58
CA SER A 13 -27.80 50.76 -1.55
C SER A 13 -28.07 49.70 -0.49
N LEU A 14 -28.55 48.54 -0.93
CA LEU A 14 -28.39 47.31 -0.20
C LEU A 14 -26.89 47.08 -0.06
N LEU A 15 -26.31 47.63 1.02
CA LEU A 15 -25.08 47.16 1.60
C LEU A 15 -25.33 45.71 2.02
N SER A 16 -25.18 44.79 1.07
CA SER A 16 -24.82 43.42 1.35
C SER A 16 -23.48 43.48 2.07
N ALA A 17 -23.52 43.64 3.38
CA ALA A 17 -22.43 43.18 4.23
C ALA A 17 -22.24 41.71 3.86
N GLY A 18 -21.19 41.41 3.10
CA GLY A 18 -20.83 40.05 2.73
C GLY A 18 -20.76 39.24 4.01
N GLN A 19 -21.71 38.33 4.18
CA GLN A 19 -21.70 37.41 5.31
C GLN A 19 -20.38 36.66 5.26
N VAL A 20 -19.54 36.89 6.27
CA VAL A 20 -18.40 36.02 6.57
C VAL A 20 -18.97 34.59 6.62
N TYR A 21 -18.52 33.74 5.70
CA TYR A 21 -19.09 32.42 5.44
C TYR A 21 -19.22 31.60 6.74
N SER A 22 -20.44 31.55 7.31
CA SER A 22 -20.79 30.95 8.60
C SER A 22 -21.20 29.47 8.47
N GLY A 23 -20.96 28.84 7.32
CA GLY A 23 -21.67 27.63 6.88
C GLY A 23 -21.53 26.39 7.75
N TYR A 24 -20.58 26.35 8.70
CA TYR A 24 -20.30 25.15 9.50
C TYR A 24 -20.45 25.34 11.02
N LEU A 25 -20.89 26.50 11.50
CA LEU A 25 -20.97 26.80 12.94
C LEU A 25 -21.82 25.78 13.72
N LEU A 26 -22.90 25.29 13.13
CA LEU A 26 -23.77 24.29 13.78
C LEU A 26 -23.08 22.93 13.91
N VAL A 27 -22.33 22.51 12.89
CA VAL A 27 -21.55 21.28 12.93
C VAL A 27 -20.43 21.39 13.97
N ASP A 28 -19.71 22.50 13.95
CA ASP A 28 -18.60 22.77 14.87
C ASP A 28 -19.09 22.81 16.33
N ALA A 29 -20.17 23.54 16.62
CA ALA A 29 -20.76 23.62 17.96
C ALA A 29 -21.26 22.26 18.47
N LYS A 30 -21.84 21.43 17.58
CA LYS A 30 -22.26 20.07 17.93
C LYS A 30 -21.06 19.15 18.22
N MET A 31 -19.92 19.40 17.55
CA MET A 31 -18.68 18.67 17.78
C MET A 31 -17.91 19.14 19.03
N ASP A 32 -18.04 20.41 19.42
CA ASP A 32 -17.53 20.90 20.71
C ASP A 32 -18.24 20.22 21.90
N ALA A 33 -19.52 19.88 21.72
CA ALA A 33 -20.35 19.21 22.73
C ALA A 33 -20.23 17.67 22.74
N VAL A 34 -19.26 17.07 22.03
CA VAL A 34 -19.10 15.61 21.99
C VAL A 34 -18.73 15.08 23.39
N PRO A 35 -19.46 14.09 23.93
CA PRO A 35 -19.13 13.45 25.20
C PRO A 35 -17.72 12.83 25.19
N ALA A 36 -16.98 12.94 26.30
CA ALA A 36 -15.60 12.46 26.37
C ALA A 36 -15.44 10.97 25.99
N ASN A 37 -16.38 10.12 26.40
CA ASN A 37 -16.42 8.69 26.04
C ASN A 37 -16.59 8.44 24.53
N SER A 38 -17.16 9.39 23.79
CA SER A 38 -17.28 9.36 22.33
C SER A 38 -16.01 9.86 21.60
N THR A 39 -14.92 10.15 22.32
CA THR A 39 -13.65 10.67 21.74
C THR A 39 -12.43 9.78 21.96
N THR A 40 -12.65 8.53 22.40
CA THR A 40 -11.59 7.61 22.85
C THR A 40 -10.99 6.76 21.72
N SER A 41 -11.73 6.57 20.63
CA SER A 41 -11.30 5.80 19.45
C SER A 41 -11.88 6.37 18.17
N ILE A 42 -11.29 5.99 17.02
CA ILE A 42 -11.85 6.32 15.70
C ILE A 42 -13.28 5.80 15.58
N ASP A 43 -13.56 4.60 16.07
CA ASP A 43 -14.89 4.02 16.05
C ASP A 43 -15.91 4.83 16.83
N ALA A 44 -15.55 5.28 18.04
CA ALA A 44 -16.42 6.08 18.89
C ALA A 44 -16.75 7.44 18.25
N ILE A 45 -15.73 8.14 17.73
CA ILE A 45 -15.90 9.45 17.09
C ILE A 45 -16.71 9.30 15.79
N GLY A 46 -16.33 8.35 14.92
CA GLY A 46 -17.02 8.13 13.66
C GLY A 46 -18.47 7.68 13.83
N SER A 47 -18.77 6.86 14.85
CA SER A 47 -20.15 6.47 15.18
C SER A 47 -20.96 7.66 15.67
N TYR A 48 -20.39 8.52 16.51
CA TYR A 48 -21.05 9.77 16.92
C TYR A 48 -21.35 10.66 15.72
N ILE A 49 -20.38 10.85 14.82
CA ILE A 49 -20.57 11.65 13.59
C ILE A 49 -21.69 11.07 12.73
N ASN A 50 -21.68 9.76 12.48
CA ASN A 50 -22.71 9.09 11.67
C ASN A 50 -24.11 9.18 12.28
N ALA A 51 -24.24 9.19 13.61
CA ALA A 51 -25.51 9.30 14.30
C ALA A 51 -26.08 10.73 14.34
N ASN A 52 -25.23 11.75 14.22
CA ASN A 52 -25.62 13.15 14.41
C ASN A 52 -25.66 13.99 13.13
N PHE A 53 -25.08 13.51 12.03
CA PHE A 53 -25.04 14.24 10.76
C PHE A 53 -25.47 13.35 9.60
N ASN A 54 -26.25 13.92 8.67
CA ASN A 54 -26.83 13.18 7.56
C ASN A 54 -26.03 13.32 6.26
N THR A 55 -25.54 14.52 5.95
CA THR A 55 -24.85 14.79 4.67
C THR A 55 -23.36 14.43 4.73
N GLU A 56 -22.78 14.01 3.60
CA GLU A 56 -21.33 13.76 3.53
C GLU A 56 -20.51 15.01 3.90
N THR A 57 -20.96 16.19 3.46
CA THR A 57 -20.28 17.45 3.75
C THR A 57 -20.27 17.76 5.26
N ASP A 58 -21.39 17.56 5.97
CA ASP A 58 -21.45 17.79 7.42
C ASP A 58 -20.62 16.75 8.18
N LYS A 59 -20.67 15.48 7.78
CA LYS A 59 -19.90 14.41 8.42
C LYS A 59 -18.39 14.66 8.29
N ILE A 60 -17.92 15.02 7.09
CA ILE A 60 -16.51 15.31 6.86
C ILE A 60 -16.10 16.60 7.56
N ARG A 61 -16.99 17.60 7.62
CA ARG A 61 -16.76 18.81 8.43
C ARG A 61 -16.55 18.45 9.90
N ALA A 62 -17.41 17.59 10.45
CA ALA A 62 -17.31 17.14 11.82
C ALA A 62 -15.96 16.44 12.09
N ALA A 63 -15.53 15.55 11.19
CA ALA A 63 -14.24 14.88 11.28
C ALA A 63 -13.05 15.85 11.18
N PHE A 64 -13.11 16.81 10.26
CA PHE A 64 -12.06 17.81 10.07
C PHE A 64 -11.95 18.71 11.28
N TYR A 65 -13.09 19.24 11.73
CA TYR A 65 -13.17 20.10 12.90
C TYR A 65 -12.61 19.38 14.12
N TRP A 66 -13.09 18.17 14.40
CA TRP A 66 -12.60 17.38 15.54
C TRP A 66 -11.08 17.21 15.47
N THR A 67 -10.54 16.84 14.31
CA THR A 67 -9.10 16.65 14.13
C THR A 67 -8.32 17.95 14.37
N ALA A 68 -8.73 19.04 13.71
CA ALA A 68 -8.04 20.32 13.74
C ALA A 68 -8.18 21.08 15.07
N SER A 69 -9.28 20.89 15.79
CA SER A 69 -9.52 21.57 17.08
C SER A 69 -8.96 20.79 18.27
N ASN A 70 -8.92 19.45 18.21
CA ASN A 70 -8.48 18.63 19.34
C ASN A 70 -6.97 18.36 19.34
N ILE A 71 -6.33 18.22 18.18
CA ILE A 71 -4.90 17.90 18.11
C ILE A 71 -4.08 19.20 18.16
N SER A 72 -2.94 19.18 18.86
CA SER A 72 -1.95 20.26 18.91
C SER A 72 -0.68 19.89 18.15
N TYR A 73 -0.14 20.82 17.36
CA TYR A 73 1.05 20.54 16.55
C TYR A 73 2.29 20.36 17.42
N ASP A 74 3.00 19.25 17.25
CA ASP A 74 4.21 18.94 18.00
C ASP A 74 5.45 19.59 17.39
N VAL A 75 5.60 20.89 17.67
CA VAL A 75 6.74 21.68 17.17
C VAL A 75 8.08 21.08 17.60
N ALA A 76 8.17 20.48 18.78
CA ALA A 76 9.41 19.91 19.32
C ALA A 76 9.83 18.64 18.58
N ASN A 77 8.87 17.79 18.22
CA ASN A 77 9.12 16.50 17.55
C ASN A 77 8.91 16.54 16.03
N ARG A 78 8.82 17.72 15.42
CA ARG A 78 8.54 17.87 13.97
C ARG A 78 9.55 17.21 13.03
N TYR A 79 10.78 16.97 13.49
CA TYR A 79 11.84 16.28 12.74
C TYR A 79 12.07 14.84 13.21
N ALA A 80 11.39 14.39 14.27
CA ALA A 80 11.61 13.10 14.92
C ALA A 80 10.44 12.14 14.64
N VAL A 81 10.03 12.05 13.38
CA VAL A 81 8.96 11.13 12.97
C VAL A 81 9.57 9.73 12.84
N ASN A 82 9.02 8.76 13.58
CA ASN A 82 9.43 7.37 13.47
C ASN A 82 8.85 6.77 12.17
N PRO A 83 9.67 6.40 11.18
CA PRO A 83 9.18 5.83 9.92
C PRO A 83 8.55 4.44 10.12
N ASN A 84 8.87 3.74 11.21
CA ASN A 84 8.39 2.39 11.50
C ASN A 84 7.10 2.39 12.34
N GLU A 85 6.61 3.54 12.78
CA GLU A 85 5.33 3.61 13.50
C GLU A 85 4.21 3.15 12.56
N THR A 86 3.37 2.22 13.01
CA THR A 86 2.21 1.74 12.26
C THR A 86 1.11 2.80 12.22
N GLU A 87 0.08 2.61 11.39
CA GLU A 87 -1.08 3.49 11.36
C GLU A 87 -1.84 3.49 12.70
N ALA A 88 -2.06 2.30 13.26
CA ALA A 88 -2.77 2.12 14.53
C ALA A 88 -2.04 2.78 15.70
N GLU A 89 -0.71 2.73 15.73
CA GLU A 89 0.10 3.41 16.74
C GLU A 89 0.01 4.93 16.63
N LYS A 90 0.10 5.50 15.41
CA LYS A 90 -0.09 6.95 15.18
C LYS A 90 -1.44 7.41 15.72
N ILE A 91 -2.51 6.70 15.36
CA ILE A 91 -3.87 7.00 15.82
C ILE A 91 -3.93 6.93 17.34
N THR A 92 -3.55 5.80 17.93
CA THR A 92 -3.66 5.57 19.39
C THR A 92 -2.89 6.63 20.18
N LYS A 93 -1.65 6.91 19.78
CA LYS A 93 -0.81 7.93 20.41
C LYS A 93 -1.41 9.32 20.27
N THR A 94 -1.91 9.68 19.09
CA THR A 94 -2.49 11.02 18.87
C THR A 94 -3.83 11.19 19.57
N LEU A 95 -4.68 10.18 19.61
CA LEU A 95 -5.93 10.22 20.39
C LEU A 95 -5.66 10.35 21.89
N LYS A 96 -4.63 9.67 22.41
CA LYS A 96 -4.23 9.71 23.82
C LYS A 96 -3.57 11.03 24.22
N THR A 97 -2.59 11.49 23.43
CA THR A 97 -1.78 12.68 23.77
C THR A 97 -2.38 13.99 23.26
N LYS A 98 -3.34 13.91 22.33
CA LYS A 98 -3.90 15.06 21.59
C LYS A 98 -2.81 15.91 20.93
N LYS A 99 -1.72 15.27 20.50
CA LYS A 99 -0.53 15.92 19.95
C LYS A 99 0.03 15.09 18.80
N GLY A 100 0.63 15.76 17.82
CA GLY A 100 1.24 15.11 16.67
C GLY A 100 1.76 16.08 15.62
N VAL A 101 2.40 15.55 14.58
CA VAL A 101 2.85 16.30 13.40
C VAL A 101 1.97 15.97 12.19
N CYS A 102 2.23 16.54 11.02
CA CYS A 102 1.36 16.44 9.84
C CYS A 102 0.82 15.04 9.53
N ILE A 103 1.66 13.99 9.53
CA ILE A 103 1.22 12.62 9.27
C ILE A 103 0.23 12.09 10.31
N HIS A 104 0.31 12.53 11.56
CA HIS A 104 -0.62 12.12 12.62
C HIS A 104 -2.00 12.73 12.41
N TYR A 105 -2.06 14.02 12.05
CA TYR A 105 -3.31 14.70 11.68
C TYR A 105 -3.95 14.03 10.46
N ALA A 106 -3.16 13.81 9.40
CA ALA A 106 -3.63 13.18 8.18
C ALA A 106 -4.15 11.76 8.44
N THR A 107 -3.44 10.97 9.26
CA THR A 107 -3.84 9.60 9.61
C THR A 107 -5.16 9.59 10.38
N VAL A 108 -5.28 10.39 11.44
CA VAL A 108 -6.50 10.46 12.25
C VAL A 108 -7.69 10.92 11.41
N PHE A 109 -7.53 11.98 10.62
CA PHE A 109 -8.60 12.47 9.76
C PHE A 109 -8.98 11.45 8.68
N ASN A 110 -8.01 10.83 8.01
CA ASN A 110 -8.29 9.81 7.00
C ASN A 110 -9.07 8.61 7.59
N ALA A 111 -8.67 8.12 8.76
CA ALA A 111 -9.37 7.04 9.45
C ALA A 111 -10.81 7.43 9.83
N LEU A 112 -11.04 8.68 10.28
CA LEU A 112 -12.39 9.19 10.54
C LEU A 112 -13.23 9.28 9.25
N VAL A 113 -12.65 9.79 8.16
CA VAL A 113 -13.34 9.94 6.87
C VAL A 113 -13.73 8.57 6.29
N GLN A 114 -12.85 7.57 6.38
CA GLN A 114 -13.17 6.20 6.00
C GLN A 114 -14.28 5.61 6.91
N LYS A 115 -14.24 5.88 8.23
CA LYS A 115 -15.26 5.39 9.17
C LYS A 115 -16.66 5.97 8.90
N ILE A 116 -16.76 7.18 8.36
CA ILE A 116 -18.04 7.79 7.95
C ILE A 116 -18.48 7.38 6.54
N GLY A 117 -17.76 6.46 5.90
CA GLY A 117 -18.14 5.84 4.62
C GLY A 117 -17.67 6.59 3.38
N VAL A 118 -16.71 7.51 3.50
CA VAL A 118 -16.23 8.32 2.38
C VAL A 118 -14.85 7.84 1.93
N GLN A 119 -14.68 7.70 0.62
CA GLN A 119 -13.39 7.34 0.03
C GLN A 119 -12.37 8.47 0.24
N SER A 120 -11.25 8.14 0.89
CA SER A 120 -10.17 9.09 1.15
C SER A 120 -8.78 8.47 1.10
N TYR A 121 -7.79 9.32 0.88
CA TYR A 121 -6.37 8.96 0.81
C TYR A 121 -5.53 9.94 1.62
N ILE A 122 -4.49 9.42 2.28
CA ILE A 122 -3.38 10.22 2.78
C ILE A 122 -2.47 10.55 1.60
N ILE A 123 -2.16 11.83 1.43
CA ILE A 123 -1.28 12.32 0.37
C ILE A 123 0.00 12.83 1.00
N GLU A 124 1.13 12.35 0.49
CA GLU A 124 2.45 12.80 0.88
C GLU A 124 3.06 13.68 -0.20
N GLY A 125 3.72 14.76 0.22
CA GLY A 125 4.34 15.70 -0.68
C GLY A 125 5.16 16.72 0.08
N TYR A 126 5.19 17.93 -0.45
CA TYR A 126 5.85 19.06 0.19
C TYR A 126 5.09 20.35 -0.10
N THR A 127 5.40 21.38 0.69
CA THR A 127 4.66 22.64 0.64
C THR A 127 5.54 23.81 0.24
N LYS A 128 4.89 24.89 -0.21
CA LYS A 128 5.51 26.18 -0.51
C LYS A 128 4.74 27.30 0.18
N GLN A 129 5.47 28.19 0.86
CA GLN A 129 4.93 29.40 1.48
C GLN A 129 5.75 30.60 1.02
N ASN A 130 5.10 31.71 0.65
CA ASN A 130 5.77 32.92 0.18
C ASN A 130 6.80 32.66 -0.94
N GLY A 131 6.46 31.77 -1.87
CA GLY A 131 7.34 31.37 -2.98
C GLY A 131 8.49 30.43 -2.59
N LYS A 132 8.70 30.15 -1.31
CA LYS A 132 9.78 29.27 -0.82
C LYS A 132 9.27 27.87 -0.49
N VAL A 133 9.92 26.87 -1.07
CA VAL A 133 9.65 25.45 -0.76
C VAL A 133 10.15 25.14 0.66
N SER A 134 9.33 24.41 1.41
CA SER A 134 9.66 23.89 2.74
C SER A 134 10.78 22.84 2.64
N ASP A 135 11.68 22.82 3.61
CA ASP A 135 12.71 21.79 3.75
C ASP A 135 12.19 20.51 4.41
N LEU A 136 10.91 20.50 4.82
CA LEU A 136 10.24 19.36 5.45
C LEU A 136 9.10 18.86 4.56
N ALA A 137 9.04 17.53 4.41
CA ALA A 137 7.92 16.86 3.78
C ALA A 137 6.63 17.11 4.56
N HIS A 138 5.50 17.04 3.86
CA HIS A 138 4.20 17.29 4.45
C HIS A 138 3.23 16.19 4.06
N ALA A 139 2.25 15.95 4.93
CA ALA A 139 1.20 14.97 4.73
C ALA A 139 -0.16 15.62 4.99
N TRP A 140 -1.08 15.40 4.07
CA TRP A 140 -2.46 15.86 4.13
C TRP A 140 -3.37 14.75 3.59
N THR A 141 -4.62 15.07 3.30
CA THR A 141 -5.60 14.08 2.83
C THR A 141 -6.41 14.59 1.66
N ALA A 142 -7.00 13.68 0.92
CA ALA A 142 -8.01 13.97 -0.09
C ALA A 142 -9.20 13.04 0.08
N ALA A 143 -10.41 13.52 -0.21
CA ALA A 143 -11.63 12.73 -0.14
C ALA A 143 -12.53 13.00 -1.35
N LYS A 144 -13.25 11.97 -1.80
CA LYS A 144 -14.23 12.08 -2.90
C LYS A 144 -15.62 12.34 -2.32
N ILE A 145 -16.12 13.56 -2.49
CA ILE A 145 -17.44 14.00 -2.01
C ILE A 145 -18.30 14.31 -3.23
N ASP A 146 -19.52 13.77 -3.29
CA ASP A 146 -20.43 14.00 -4.42
C ASP A 146 -19.74 13.77 -5.79
N LYS A 147 -18.92 12.72 -5.88
CA LYS A 147 -18.10 12.33 -7.04
C LYS A 147 -16.96 13.30 -7.40
N LYS A 148 -16.72 14.38 -6.64
CA LYS A 148 -15.61 15.32 -6.85
C LYS A 148 -14.53 15.15 -5.79
N TRP A 149 -13.27 15.20 -6.20
CA TRP A 149 -12.13 15.17 -5.29
C TRP A 149 -11.88 16.53 -4.65
N TYR A 150 -11.68 16.53 -3.35
CA TYR A 150 -11.29 17.71 -2.56
C TYR A 150 -10.09 17.37 -1.67
N VAL A 151 -9.31 18.40 -1.37
CA VAL A 151 -8.14 18.29 -0.50
C VAL A 151 -8.45 18.86 0.88
N PHE A 152 -7.92 18.20 1.91
CA PHE A 152 -8.07 18.57 3.31
C PHE A 152 -6.71 18.52 3.99
N ASP A 153 -6.30 19.63 4.58
CA ASP A 153 -5.13 19.68 5.46
C ASP A 153 -5.55 20.06 6.89
N PRO A 154 -5.86 19.09 7.74
CA PRO A 154 -6.19 19.36 9.14
C PRO A 154 -5.02 19.93 9.95
N THR A 155 -3.77 19.78 9.48
CA THR A 155 -2.58 20.34 10.15
C THR A 155 -2.56 21.85 9.99
N TRP A 156 -2.55 22.36 8.75
CA TRP A 156 -2.60 23.80 8.50
C TRP A 156 -4.00 24.39 8.81
N GLY A 157 -5.03 23.53 8.81
CA GLY A 157 -6.37 23.85 9.29
C GLY A 157 -6.44 24.10 10.80
N SER A 158 -5.56 23.51 11.61
CA SER A 158 -5.58 23.63 13.08
C SER A 158 -5.02 24.96 13.61
N GLY A 159 -4.16 25.63 12.84
CA GLY A 159 -3.44 26.81 13.30
C GLY A 159 -2.13 27.05 12.57
N TYR A 160 -1.21 27.76 13.24
CA TYR A 160 0.08 28.12 12.67
C TYR A 160 1.18 28.09 13.74
N VAL A 161 2.43 27.99 13.28
CA VAL A 161 3.60 28.12 14.14
C VAL A 161 4.17 29.52 13.98
N ASN A 162 4.32 30.24 15.09
CA ASN A 162 4.98 31.54 15.13
C ASN A 162 6.06 31.51 16.22
N ASN A 163 7.27 31.95 15.91
CA ASN A 163 8.42 31.95 16.83
C ASN A 163 8.62 30.61 17.56
N GLY A 164 8.50 29.49 16.83
CA GLY A 164 8.66 28.15 17.39
C GLY A 164 7.53 27.69 18.32
N ARG A 165 6.42 28.41 18.40
CA ARG A 165 5.24 28.06 19.19
C ARG A 165 4.02 27.86 18.31
N PHE A 166 3.33 26.73 18.49
CA PHE A 166 2.06 26.47 17.84
C PHE A 166 0.93 27.28 18.49
N SER A 167 0.13 27.97 17.68
CA SER A 167 -1.08 28.69 18.09
C SER A 167 -2.27 28.11 17.35
N LYS A 168 -3.27 27.62 18.09
CA LYS A 168 -4.51 27.11 17.51
C LYS A 168 -5.32 28.27 16.92
N LYS A 169 -5.72 28.12 15.66
CA LYS A 169 -6.62 29.04 14.96
C LYS A 169 -7.19 28.30 13.77
N LEU A 170 -8.44 27.87 13.88
CA LEU A 170 -9.10 27.11 12.83
C LEU A 170 -9.07 27.91 11.52
N ASN A 171 -8.63 27.27 10.44
CA ASN A 171 -8.54 27.87 9.12
C ASN A 171 -9.29 27.04 8.09
N ASN A 172 -10.46 27.54 7.68
CA ASN A 172 -11.35 26.87 6.74
C ASN A 172 -10.83 26.84 5.29
N ILE A 173 -9.75 27.56 4.95
CA ILE A 173 -9.14 27.49 3.61
C ILE A 173 -8.64 26.07 3.32
N TYR A 174 -8.24 25.32 4.35
CA TYR A 174 -7.74 23.94 4.26
C TYR A 174 -8.84 22.87 4.43
N PHE A 175 -10.10 23.29 4.49
CA PHE A 175 -11.25 22.40 4.48
C PHE A 175 -11.90 22.41 3.09
N LYS A 176 -12.08 21.23 2.49
CA LYS A 176 -12.74 21.05 1.18
C LYS A 176 -12.11 21.94 0.09
N SER A 177 -10.79 22.04 0.09
CA SER A 177 -10.03 22.86 -0.85
C SER A 177 -10.09 22.27 -2.25
N ASP A 178 -10.26 23.11 -3.27
CA ASP A 178 -10.22 22.68 -4.67
C ASP A 178 -8.77 22.26 -5.03
N PRO A 179 -8.55 21.05 -5.60
CA PRO A 179 -7.22 20.61 -6.03
C PRO A 179 -6.49 21.63 -6.91
N ALA A 180 -7.21 22.30 -7.82
CA ALA A 180 -6.64 23.30 -8.73
C ALA A 180 -6.17 24.58 -8.03
N LYS A 181 -6.65 24.84 -6.80
CA LYS A 181 -6.24 25.99 -5.99
C LYS A 181 -5.13 25.63 -5.01
N ILE A 182 -5.28 24.50 -4.31
CA ILE A 182 -4.32 24.11 -3.26
C ILE A 182 -2.96 23.69 -3.82
N ILE A 183 -2.90 23.26 -5.09
CA ILE A 183 -1.64 22.93 -5.78
C ILE A 183 -0.65 24.09 -5.82
N ALA A 184 -1.10 25.33 -5.58
CA ALA A 184 -0.20 26.49 -5.46
C ALA A 184 0.72 26.43 -4.23
N SER A 185 0.29 25.71 -3.18
CA SER A 185 1.03 25.57 -1.93
C SER A 185 1.32 24.13 -1.52
N HIS A 186 0.58 23.13 -2.02
CA HIS A 186 0.73 21.71 -1.68
C HIS A 186 0.93 20.88 -2.95
N ILE A 187 2.14 20.35 -3.16
CA ILE A 187 2.41 19.46 -4.30
C ILE A 187 2.67 18.03 -3.82
N PRO A 188 1.88 17.05 -4.27
CA PRO A 188 2.14 15.64 -4.01
C PRO A 188 3.48 15.18 -4.61
N PHE A 189 4.15 14.22 -3.98
CA PHE A 189 5.29 13.55 -4.60
C PHE A 189 4.87 12.79 -5.86
N ASP A 190 3.77 12.04 -5.77
CA ASP A 190 3.17 11.29 -6.86
C ASP A 190 2.06 12.12 -7.51
N TYR A 191 2.25 12.51 -8.78
CA TYR A 191 1.34 13.41 -9.48
C TYR A 191 -0.08 12.86 -9.68
N LEU A 192 -0.32 11.55 -9.47
CA LEU A 192 -1.67 10.98 -9.46
C LEU A 192 -2.59 11.74 -8.50
N TRP A 193 -2.05 12.16 -7.37
CA TRP A 193 -2.78 12.80 -6.28
C TRP A 193 -2.89 14.32 -6.42
N GLN A 194 -2.58 14.88 -7.60
CA GLN A 194 -2.91 16.26 -7.93
C GLN A 194 -4.39 16.41 -8.33
N PHE A 195 -5.07 15.30 -8.65
CA PHE A 195 -6.47 15.28 -9.12
C PHE A 195 -6.69 16.21 -10.32
N SER A 196 -5.74 16.19 -11.26
CA SER A 196 -5.73 17.04 -12.45
C SER A 196 -5.51 16.21 -13.69
N ASN A 197 -6.26 16.52 -14.75
CA ASN A 197 -6.05 15.92 -16.07
C ASN A 197 -4.80 16.44 -16.78
N PHE A 198 -4.17 17.48 -16.22
CA PHE A 198 -2.97 18.12 -16.75
C PHE A 198 -2.06 18.47 -15.56
N PRO A 199 -1.47 17.46 -14.90
CA PRO A 199 -0.67 17.67 -13.71
C PRO A 199 0.54 18.58 -13.99
N ILE A 200 0.96 19.30 -12.97
CA ILE A 200 2.18 20.10 -13.00
C ILE A 200 3.36 19.28 -12.51
N THR A 201 4.53 19.53 -13.08
CA THR A 201 5.80 18.95 -12.66
C THR A 201 6.34 19.66 -11.43
N ASN A 202 7.28 19.03 -10.75
CA ASN A 202 8.00 19.68 -9.66
C ASN A 202 8.76 20.92 -10.16
N GLY A 203 9.27 20.93 -11.40
CA GLY A 203 9.89 22.13 -12.00
C GLY A 203 8.93 23.31 -12.08
N GLU A 204 7.74 23.09 -12.63
CA GLU A 204 6.70 24.13 -12.75
C GLU A 204 6.23 24.64 -11.39
N PHE A 205 6.12 23.75 -10.40
CA PHE A 205 5.80 24.16 -9.03
C PHE A 205 6.84 25.09 -8.43
N TYR A 206 8.14 24.85 -8.66
CA TYR A 206 9.21 25.76 -8.23
C TYR A 206 9.13 27.11 -8.96
N GLU A 207 8.81 27.10 -10.25
CA GLU A 207 8.66 28.31 -11.08
C GLU A 207 7.35 29.08 -10.80
N GLY A 208 6.43 28.52 -10.00
CA GLY A 208 5.12 29.13 -9.75
C GLY A 208 4.12 29.00 -10.90
N LYS A 209 4.40 28.15 -11.89
CA LYS A 209 3.53 27.86 -13.03
C LYS A 209 2.48 26.83 -12.65
N ILE A 210 1.39 27.31 -12.05
CA ILE A 210 0.30 26.47 -11.53
C ILE A 210 -0.84 26.25 -12.53
N GLN A 211 -0.84 26.96 -13.65
CA GLN A 211 -1.86 26.80 -14.68
C GLN A 211 -1.57 25.57 -15.54
N SER A 212 -2.53 24.65 -15.57
CA SER A 212 -2.55 23.52 -16.48
C SER A 212 -2.59 24.01 -17.94
N SER A 213 -1.54 23.71 -18.71
CA SER A 213 -1.55 23.96 -20.16
C SER A 213 -2.23 22.80 -20.89
N ILE A 214 -3.20 23.11 -21.75
CA ILE A 214 -3.85 22.14 -22.66
C ILE A 214 -2.89 21.51 -23.67
N THR A 215 -1.67 22.04 -23.80
CA THR A 215 -0.61 21.44 -24.63
C THR A 215 0.05 20.24 -23.96
N LYS A 216 -0.23 19.97 -22.68
CA LYS A 216 0.27 18.80 -21.97
C LYS A 216 -0.54 17.56 -22.34
N ASN A 217 0.11 16.41 -22.26
CA ASN A 217 -0.55 15.12 -22.41
C ASN A 217 -1.67 14.99 -21.37
N HIS A 218 -2.86 14.62 -21.85
CA HIS A 218 -4.00 14.36 -20.99
C HIS A 218 -3.73 13.14 -20.10
N PHE A 219 -3.93 13.31 -18.79
CA PHE A 219 -3.76 12.28 -17.77
C PHE A 219 -5.10 12.03 -17.07
N ASP A 220 -5.87 11.03 -17.50
CA ASP A 220 -7.15 10.70 -16.86
C ASP A 220 -6.91 10.17 -15.44
N PHE A 221 -6.87 11.07 -14.46
CA PHE A 221 -6.50 10.73 -13.10
C PHE A 221 -7.56 9.83 -12.44
N GLU A 222 -8.83 9.92 -12.82
CA GLU A 222 -9.87 9.04 -12.26
C GLU A 222 -9.68 7.60 -12.71
N LYS A 223 -9.40 7.39 -14.00
CA LYS A 223 -9.06 6.07 -14.53
C LYS A 223 -7.79 5.52 -13.88
N GLU A 224 -6.78 6.36 -13.68
CA GLU A 224 -5.53 5.93 -13.08
C GLU A 224 -5.65 5.65 -11.58
N ILE A 225 -6.53 6.35 -10.84
CA ILE A 225 -6.86 6.00 -9.44
C ILE A 225 -7.55 4.61 -9.40
N ASN A 226 -8.52 4.36 -10.28
CA ASN A 226 -9.20 3.06 -10.34
C ASN A 226 -8.23 1.92 -10.66
N LYS A 227 -7.34 2.14 -11.64
CA LYS A 227 -6.27 1.21 -11.97
C LYS A 227 -5.33 0.99 -10.78
N TYR A 228 -4.89 2.06 -10.13
CA TYR A 228 -4.01 2.00 -8.96
C TYR A 228 -4.61 1.17 -7.82
N ASN A 229 -5.88 1.39 -7.50
CA ASN A 229 -6.57 0.65 -6.44
C ASN A 229 -6.71 -0.85 -6.73
N ALA A 230 -6.72 -1.25 -8.00
CA ALA A 230 -6.81 -2.66 -8.40
C ALA A 230 -5.46 -3.39 -8.40
N LEU A 231 -4.34 -2.69 -8.21
CA LEU A 231 -3.01 -3.26 -8.18
C LEU A 231 -2.69 -3.91 -6.83
N SER A 232 -1.78 -4.89 -6.85
CA SER A 232 -1.11 -5.37 -5.63
C SER A 232 -0.32 -4.24 -4.96
N GLU A 233 -0.06 -4.34 -3.66
CA GLU A 233 0.72 -3.32 -2.94
C GLU A 233 2.11 -3.09 -3.57
N ALA A 234 2.79 -4.16 -3.99
CA ALA A 234 4.10 -4.06 -4.65
C ALA A 234 4.02 -3.33 -6.00
N ASP A 235 2.93 -3.48 -6.74
CA ASP A 235 2.71 -2.81 -8.02
C ASP A 235 2.20 -1.37 -7.83
N GLN A 236 1.47 -1.08 -6.76
CA GLN A 236 1.15 0.28 -6.35
C GLN A 236 2.43 1.08 -6.02
N LEU A 237 3.35 0.49 -5.25
CA LEU A 237 4.65 1.09 -4.95
C LEU A 237 5.47 1.35 -6.21
N PHE A 238 5.49 0.39 -7.14
CA PHE A 238 6.15 0.56 -8.43
C PHE A 238 5.55 1.70 -9.27
N ALA A 239 4.24 1.68 -9.46
CA ALA A 239 3.54 2.70 -10.26
C ALA A 239 3.70 4.09 -9.65
N SER A 240 3.67 4.20 -8.32
CA SER A 240 3.89 5.45 -7.62
C SER A 240 5.33 5.96 -7.78
N ALA A 241 6.34 5.09 -7.63
CA ALA A 241 7.74 5.45 -7.84
C ALA A 241 8.01 5.94 -9.27
N GLU A 242 7.44 5.28 -10.28
CA GLU A 242 7.52 5.71 -11.69
C GLU A 242 6.95 7.11 -11.90
N ARG A 243 5.78 7.40 -11.30
CA ARG A 243 5.15 8.73 -11.41
C ARG A 243 5.96 9.79 -10.69
N ILE A 244 6.49 9.49 -9.50
CA ILE A 244 7.38 10.41 -8.76
C ILE A 244 8.61 10.77 -9.59
N ALA A 245 9.29 9.79 -10.18
CA ALA A 245 10.47 10.02 -11.01
C ALA A 245 10.14 10.89 -12.23
N ARG A 246 9.02 10.59 -12.92
CA ARG A 246 8.55 11.36 -14.09
C ARG A 246 8.13 12.78 -13.73
N ASN A 247 7.70 13.04 -12.49
CA ASN A 247 7.37 14.40 -12.03
C ASN A 247 8.61 15.29 -11.83
N GLY A 248 9.80 14.69 -11.83
CA GLY A 248 11.11 15.34 -11.72
C GLY A 248 11.63 15.40 -10.28
N VAL A 249 12.83 14.86 -10.05
CA VAL A 249 13.47 14.83 -8.72
C VAL A 249 14.23 16.15 -8.47
N LYS A 250 13.58 17.11 -7.81
CA LYS A 250 14.10 18.49 -7.61
C LYS A 250 14.70 18.76 -6.23
N ASN A 251 14.47 17.89 -5.25
CA ASN A 251 14.98 18.04 -3.89
C ASN A 251 15.18 16.67 -3.22
N ALA A 252 15.84 16.67 -2.07
CA ALA A 252 16.16 15.46 -1.32
C ALA A 252 14.89 14.69 -0.87
N MET A 253 13.80 15.39 -0.52
CA MET A 253 12.56 14.75 -0.08
C MET A 253 11.92 13.90 -1.18
N ILE A 254 11.96 14.37 -2.44
CA ILE A 254 11.46 13.61 -3.59
C ILE A 254 12.34 12.37 -3.81
N LEU A 255 13.67 12.51 -3.71
CA LEU A 255 14.60 11.40 -3.87
C LEU A 255 14.40 10.33 -2.79
N GLU A 256 14.31 10.76 -1.53
CA GLU A 256 14.04 9.88 -0.39
C GLU A 256 12.72 9.13 -0.57
N ARG A 257 11.65 9.82 -0.97
CA ARG A 257 10.36 9.18 -1.22
C ARG A 257 10.40 8.18 -2.39
N TYR A 258 11.14 8.51 -3.45
CA TYR A 258 11.31 7.63 -4.61
C TYR A 258 12.07 6.36 -4.26
N GLU A 259 13.22 6.49 -3.60
CA GLU A 259 14.05 5.34 -3.20
C GLU A 259 13.36 4.49 -2.13
N GLY A 260 12.72 5.12 -1.12
CA GLY A 260 11.96 4.40 -0.10
C GLY A 260 10.86 3.51 -0.67
N LYS A 261 10.13 3.97 -1.71
CA LYS A 261 9.13 3.13 -2.40
C LYS A 261 9.76 1.96 -3.15
N LYS A 262 10.94 2.14 -3.75
CA LYS A 262 11.68 1.05 -4.43
C LYS A 262 12.17 0.00 -3.44
N GLU A 263 12.68 0.43 -2.29
CA GLU A 263 13.13 -0.44 -1.22
C GLU A 263 11.95 -1.24 -0.64
N GLN A 264 10.84 -0.57 -0.31
CA GLN A 264 9.64 -1.24 0.20
C GLN A 264 9.09 -2.27 -0.79
N ARG A 265 9.04 -1.93 -2.09
CA ARG A 265 8.63 -2.88 -3.14
C ARG A 265 9.55 -4.10 -3.18
N THR A 266 10.86 -3.87 -3.07
CA THR A 266 11.87 -4.95 -3.11
C THR A 266 11.68 -5.87 -1.91
N PHE A 267 11.46 -5.31 -0.72
CA PHE A 267 11.15 -6.06 0.48
C PHE A 267 9.89 -6.93 0.33
N LEU A 268 8.77 -6.34 -0.15
CA LEU A 268 7.53 -7.10 -0.36
C LEU A 268 7.73 -8.25 -1.35
N ARG A 269 8.45 -8.02 -2.45
CA ARG A 269 8.75 -9.08 -3.44
C ARG A 269 9.62 -10.19 -2.86
N HIS A 270 10.62 -9.83 -2.06
CA HIS A 270 11.43 -10.83 -1.36
C HIS A 270 10.56 -11.69 -0.44
N ASN A 271 9.67 -11.09 0.35
CA ASN A 271 8.77 -11.84 1.23
C ASN A 271 7.82 -12.75 0.46
N MET A 272 7.21 -12.27 -0.63
CA MET A 272 6.37 -13.11 -1.50
C MET A 272 7.13 -14.30 -2.08
N ASN A 273 8.41 -14.10 -2.47
CA ASN A 273 9.23 -15.20 -2.96
C ASN A 273 9.66 -16.15 -1.83
N ILE A 274 9.86 -15.66 -0.60
CA ILE A 274 10.10 -16.52 0.56
C ILE A 274 8.88 -17.41 0.83
N GLU A 275 7.65 -16.89 0.73
CA GLU A 275 6.44 -17.72 0.87
C GLU A 275 6.34 -18.79 -0.22
N LYS A 276 6.67 -18.45 -1.47
CA LYS A 276 6.76 -19.44 -2.56
C LYS A 276 7.82 -20.50 -2.27
N LEU A 277 8.98 -20.10 -1.75
CA LEU A 277 10.04 -21.01 -1.35
C LEU A 277 9.56 -21.97 -0.24
N ASN A 278 8.83 -21.47 0.75
CA ASN A 278 8.26 -22.29 1.82
C ASN A 278 7.31 -23.37 1.26
N VAL A 279 6.47 -23.01 0.28
CA VAL A 279 5.60 -23.98 -0.42
C VAL A 279 6.42 -25.06 -1.14
N VAL A 280 7.49 -24.67 -1.84
CA VAL A 280 8.40 -25.64 -2.48
C VAL A 280 9.04 -26.58 -1.45
N VAL A 281 9.46 -26.06 -0.30
CA VAL A 281 10.06 -26.89 0.77
C VAL A 281 9.07 -27.91 1.30
N ILE A 282 7.81 -27.51 1.51
CA ILE A 282 6.75 -28.44 1.95
C ILE A 282 6.56 -29.56 0.93
N GLU A 283 6.45 -29.21 -0.35
CA GLU A 283 6.23 -30.19 -1.42
C GLU A 283 7.45 -31.09 -1.65
N LEU A 284 8.67 -30.55 -1.54
CA LEU A 284 9.91 -31.32 -1.57
C LEU A 284 9.95 -32.35 -0.44
N ASN A 285 9.61 -31.94 0.79
CA ASN A 285 9.61 -32.85 1.94
C ASN A 285 8.62 -34.00 1.74
N GLU A 286 7.41 -33.70 1.26
CA GLU A 286 6.42 -34.74 0.92
C GLU A 286 6.94 -35.69 -0.17
N ALA A 287 7.54 -35.14 -1.23
CA ALA A 287 8.07 -35.95 -2.31
C ALA A 287 9.23 -36.86 -1.86
N VAL A 288 10.11 -36.37 -0.98
CA VAL A 288 11.21 -37.15 -0.41
C VAL A 288 10.68 -38.27 0.49
N VAL A 289 9.64 -38.02 1.29
CA VAL A 289 9.00 -39.07 2.11
C VAL A 289 8.44 -40.17 1.20
N LEU A 290 7.65 -39.80 0.19
CA LEU A 290 7.07 -40.76 -0.76
C LEU A 290 8.13 -41.53 -1.54
N LEU A 291 9.23 -40.87 -1.94
CA LEU A 291 10.36 -41.53 -2.59
C LEU A 291 11.04 -42.53 -1.66
N ASN A 292 11.26 -42.16 -0.40
CA ASN A 292 11.86 -43.05 0.60
C ASN A 292 10.98 -44.28 0.88
N ASP A 293 9.66 -44.09 0.96
CA ASP A 293 8.71 -45.20 1.12
C ASP A 293 8.78 -46.16 -0.07
N PHE A 294 8.85 -45.64 -1.29
CA PHE A 294 9.06 -46.45 -2.49
C PHE A 294 10.41 -47.19 -2.46
N ILE A 295 11.49 -46.52 -2.04
CA ILE A 295 12.82 -47.11 -1.93
C ILE A 295 12.81 -48.25 -0.92
N HIS A 296 12.18 -48.05 0.24
CA HIS A 296 12.04 -49.09 1.26
C HIS A 296 11.24 -50.28 0.71
N TYR A 297 10.13 -50.03 0.03
CA TYR A 297 9.33 -51.05 -0.64
C TYR A 297 10.12 -51.83 -1.70
N ARG A 298 10.94 -51.15 -2.51
CA ARG A 298 11.85 -51.76 -3.50
C ARG A 298 12.92 -52.61 -2.81
N ASN A 299 13.53 -52.11 -1.75
CA ASN A 299 14.53 -52.82 -0.96
C ASN A 299 13.95 -54.08 -0.31
N ASN A 300 12.66 -54.06 0.05
CA ASN A 300 11.90 -55.23 0.47
C ASN A 300 11.40 -56.11 -0.69
N LYS A 301 11.96 -55.93 -1.89
CA LYS A 301 11.69 -56.72 -3.10
C LYS A 301 10.20 -56.73 -3.49
N PHE A 302 9.55 -55.58 -3.36
CA PHE A 302 8.13 -55.38 -3.67
C PHE A 302 7.21 -56.31 -2.86
N LYS A 303 7.43 -56.31 -1.54
CA LYS A 303 6.55 -56.96 -0.55
C LYS A 303 5.95 -55.91 0.38
N PRO A 304 4.62 -55.93 0.62
CA PRO A 304 3.61 -56.86 0.08
C PRO A 304 3.38 -56.67 -1.42
N SER A 305 2.77 -57.65 -2.10
CA SER A 305 2.56 -57.56 -3.55
C SER A 305 1.46 -56.56 -3.89
N PHE A 306 1.80 -55.54 -4.68
CA PHE A 306 0.87 -54.60 -5.30
C PHE A 306 0.73 -54.85 -6.80
N SER A 307 -0.32 -54.29 -7.41
CA SER A 307 -0.52 -54.31 -8.86
C SER A 307 0.56 -53.50 -9.60
N ASP A 308 0.78 -53.82 -10.88
CA ASP A 308 1.72 -53.09 -11.74
C ASP A 308 1.41 -51.58 -11.79
N THR A 309 0.13 -51.22 -11.78
CA THR A 309 -0.33 -49.82 -11.73
C THR A 309 0.01 -49.14 -10.41
N GLU A 310 -0.17 -49.82 -9.29
CA GLU A 310 0.20 -49.28 -7.97
C GLU A 310 1.71 -49.09 -7.84
N ILE A 311 2.51 -50.08 -8.26
CA ILE A 311 3.98 -49.98 -8.27
C ILE A 311 4.44 -48.78 -9.13
N SER A 312 3.82 -48.58 -10.29
CA SER A 312 4.11 -47.41 -11.14
C SER A 312 3.74 -46.10 -10.44
N ARG A 313 2.56 -46.01 -9.81
CA ARG A 313 2.13 -44.79 -9.10
C ARG A 313 3.05 -44.44 -7.94
N MET A 314 3.52 -45.43 -7.18
CA MET A 314 4.38 -45.21 -6.01
C MET A 314 5.69 -44.48 -6.36
N ILE A 315 6.19 -44.59 -7.61
CA ILE A 315 7.37 -43.84 -8.05
C ILE A 315 7.02 -42.60 -8.89
N GLU A 316 5.95 -42.64 -9.69
CA GLU A 316 5.57 -41.49 -10.52
C GLU A 316 5.09 -40.29 -9.70
N ILE A 317 4.38 -40.51 -8.59
CA ILE A 317 3.90 -39.41 -7.72
C ILE A 317 5.06 -38.57 -7.14
N PRO A 318 6.04 -39.15 -6.42
CA PRO A 318 7.17 -38.36 -5.93
C PRO A 318 7.97 -37.72 -7.06
N ARG A 319 8.14 -38.40 -8.20
CA ARG A 319 8.83 -37.85 -9.37
C ARG A 319 8.14 -36.59 -9.91
N MET A 320 6.82 -36.64 -10.10
CA MET A 320 6.03 -35.49 -10.57
C MET A 320 6.12 -34.31 -9.60
N LYS A 321 6.05 -34.56 -8.29
CA LYS A 321 6.22 -33.52 -7.26
C LYS A 321 7.62 -32.89 -7.33
N LEU A 322 8.67 -33.69 -7.49
CA LEU A 322 10.05 -33.19 -7.61
C LEU A 322 10.26 -32.35 -8.88
N VAL A 323 9.67 -32.74 -10.00
CA VAL A 323 9.67 -31.93 -11.24
C VAL A 323 8.94 -30.61 -11.02
N LYS A 324 7.80 -30.64 -10.31
CA LYS A 324 7.08 -29.41 -9.96
C LYS A 324 7.94 -28.50 -9.07
N CYS A 325 8.57 -29.03 -8.01
CA CYS A 325 9.50 -28.28 -7.17
C CYS A 325 10.63 -27.63 -7.99
N GLN A 326 11.21 -28.37 -8.94
CA GLN A 326 12.26 -27.84 -9.80
C GLN A 326 11.75 -26.67 -10.66
N ASN A 327 10.58 -26.80 -11.30
CA ASN A 327 9.98 -25.75 -12.11
C ASN A 327 9.64 -24.50 -11.28
N ASP A 328 9.05 -24.70 -10.10
CA ASP A 328 8.71 -23.61 -9.18
C ASP A 328 9.98 -22.86 -8.74
N MET A 329 11.08 -23.58 -8.46
CA MET A 329 12.38 -22.97 -8.15
C MET A 329 13.03 -22.24 -9.32
N TYR A 330 12.79 -22.64 -10.56
CA TYR A 330 13.26 -21.89 -11.74
C TYR A 330 12.53 -20.57 -11.92
N SER A 331 11.23 -20.55 -11.60
CA SER A 331 10.40 -19.33 -11.66
C SER A 331 10.54 -18.41 -10.43
N LEU A 332 11.29 -18.85 -9.41
CA LEU A 332 11.47 -18.13 -8.16
C LEU A 332 12.31 -16.86 -8.37
N GLY A 333 11.77 -15.71 -8.01
CA GLY A 333 12.53 -14.46 -7.98
C GLY A 333 13.50 -14.39 -6.80
N SER A 334 14.22 -13.26 -6.68
CA SER A 334 15.10 -13.01 -5.52
C SER A 334 14.35 -13.12 -4.19
N THR A 335 14.95 -13.78 -3.20
CA THR A 335 14.48 -13.89 -1.81
C THR A 335 15.31 -13.02 -0.84
N GLY A 336 16.14 -12.13 -1.39
CA GLY A 336 17.12 -11.35 -0.65
C GLY A 336 18.40 -12.12 -0.33
N ASN A 337 19.48 -11.36 -0.09
CA ASN A 337 20.85 -11.89 0.03
C ASN A 337 21.00 -12.86 1.22
N GLN A 338 20.26 -12.62 2.30
CA GLN A 338 20.26 -13.47 3.49
C GLN A 338 19.77 -14.91 3.23
N ASN A 339 18.98 -15.13 2.17
CA ASN A 339 18.40 -16.44 1.85
C ASN A 339 19.13 -17.18 0.71
N THR A 340 20.15 -16.58 0.11
CA THR A 340 20.85 -17.14 -1.07
C THR A 340 21.39 -18.54 -0.82
N SER A 341 22.04 -18.77 0.32
CA SER A 341 22.59 -20.09 0.67
C SER A 341 21.49 -21.13 0.88
N ASN A 342 20.36 -20.74 1.48
CA ASN A 342 19.23 -21.64 1.70
C ASN A 342 18.59 -22.06 0.36
N VAL A 343 18.35 -21.09 -0.54
CA VAL A 343 17.85 -21.35 -1.90
C VAL A 343 18.78 -22.30 -2.66
N ALA A 344 20.09 -22.09 -2.58
CA ALA A 344 21.07 -22.97 -3.24
C ALA A 344 21.03 -24.40 -2.68
N SER A 345 20.91 -24.55 -1.35
CA SER A 345 20.78 -25.84 -0.69
C SER A 345 19.52 -26.59 -1.13
N ILE A 346 18.37 -25.89 -1.17
CA ILE A 346 17.09 -26.46 -1.60
C ILE A 346 17.15 -26.92 -3.06
N LYS A 347 17.73 -26.11 -3.96
CA LYS A 347 17.94 -26.50 -5.37
C LYS A 347 18.74 -27.78 -5.48
N LYS A 348 19.86 -27.88 -4.77
CA LYS A 348 20.70 -29.08 -4.74
C LYS A 348 19.95 -30.30 -4.21
N SER A 349 19.11 -30.13 -3.18
CA SER A 349 18.29 -31.21 -2.64
C SER A 349 17.27 -31.71 -3.67
N ILE A 350 16.58 -30.79 -4.37
CA ILE A 350 15.63 -31.15 -5.43
C ILE A 350 16.34 -31.91 -6.55
N GLU A 351 17.49 -31.42 -7.03
CA GLU A 351 18.26 -32.06 -8.09
C GLU A 351 18.69 -33.48 -7.71
N ALA A 352 19.19 -33.67 -6.49
CA ALA A 352 19.60 -34.98 -5.99
C ALA A 352 18.42 -35.95 -5.86
N SER A 353 17.31 -35.51 -5.25
CA SER A 353 16.11 -36.33 -5.08
C SER A 353 15.45 -36.66 -6.42
N LEU A 354 15.42 -35.73 -7.36
CA LEU A 354 14.87 -35.96 -8.70
C LEU A 354 15.71 -36.97 -9.48
N ALA A 355 17.05 -36.87 -9.43
CA ALA A 355 17.93 -37.84 -10.05
C ALA A 355 17.70 -39.26 -9.50
N GLN A 356 17.53 -39.40 -8.18
CA GLN A 356 17.20 -40.67 -7.55
C GLN A 356 15.82 -41.19 -7.96
N ALA A 357 14.81 -40.31 -8.03
CA ALA A 357 13.47 -40.68 -8.48
C ALA A 357 13.48 -41.18 -9.93
N GLU A 358 14.24 -40.53 -10.83
CA GLU A 358 14.38 -40.95 -12.23
C GLU A 358 15.07 -42.32 -12.37
N GLU A 359 16.12 -42.60 -11.57
CA GLU A 359 16.76 -43.92 -11.54
C GLU A 359 15.75 -45.02 -11.15
N HIS A 360 14.96 -44.77 -10.11
CA HIS A 360 13.94 -45.70 -9.64
C HIS A 360 12.79 -45.86 -10.63
N ALA A 361 12.35 -44.77 -11.28
CA ALA A 361 11.33 -44.81 -12.31
C ALA A 361 11.78 -45.65 -13.51
N LEU A 362 13.05 -45.51 -13.93
CA LEU A 362 13.64 -46.33 -14.98
C LEU A 362 13.68 -47.81 -14.58
N PHE A 363 14.04 -48.12 -13.33
CA PHE A 363 13.98 -49.49 -12.82
C PHE A 363 12.56 -50.05 -12.89
N VAL A 364 11.55 -49.30 -12.44
CA VAL A 364 10.14 -49.74 -12.47
C VAL A 364 9.67 -49.97 -13.90
N LYS A 365 9.96 -49.04 -14.82
CA LYS A 365 9.65 -49.19 -16.24
C LYS A 365 10.25 -50.49 -16.80
N ASN A 366 11.53 -50.75 -16.51
CA ASN A 366 12.19 -51.98 -16.92
C ASN A 366 11.57 -53.21 -16.27
N TYR A 367 11.33 -53.19 -14.95
CA TYR A 367 10.72 -54.29 -14.19
C TYR A 367 9.35 -54.68 -14.76
N LEU A 368 8.49 -53.69 -15.00
CA LEU A 368 7.14 -53.91 -15.50
C LEU A 368 7.13 -54.44 -16.95
N SER A 369 8.13 -54.12 -17.76
CA SER A 369 8.28 -54.68 -19.12
C SER A 369 8.64 -56.17 -19.17
N LYS A 370 9.08 -56.78 -18.06
CA LYS A 370 9.54 -58.18 -18.00
C LYS A 370 8.44 -59.13 -17.54
N SER A 371 8.57 -60.42 -17.90
CA SER A 371 7.69 -61.48 -17.41
C SER A 371 7.84 -61.68 -15.89
N LYS A 372 6.80 -62.23 -15.24
CA LYS A 372 6.79 -62.46 -13.79
C LYS A 372 7.96 -63.32 -13.28
N ILE A 373 8.48 -64.23 -14.11
CA ILE A 373 9.64 -65.07 -13.76
C ILE A 373 10.92 -64.24 -13.76
N VAL A 374 11.16 -63.45 -14.82
CA VAL A 374 12.34 -62.59 -14.94
C VAL A 374 12.35 -61.49 -13.88
N ARG A 375 11.19 -60.94 -13.51
CA ARG A 375 11.06 -59.97 -12.41
C ARG A 375 11.65 -60.46 -11.09
N LYS A 376 11.58 -61.77 -10.78
CA LYS A 376 12.16 -62.34 -9.55
C LYS A 376 13.68 -62.27 -9.50
N THR A 377 14.35 -62.30 -10.67
CA THR A 377 15.81 -62.25 -10.75
C THR A 377 16.36 -60.81 -10.71
N MET A 378 15.50 -59.80 -10.86
CA MET A 378 15.90 -58.38 -10.86
C MET A 378 16.25 -57.81 -9.48
N PHE A 379 15.99 -58.57 -8.39
CA PHE A 379 16.31 -58.19 -7.01
C PHE A 379 17.53 -58.91 -6.43
N SER A 380 18.07 -59.90 -7.13
CA SER A 380 19.31 -60.57 -6.76
C SER A 380 20.47 -59.86 -7.44
N LYS A 381 21.42 -59.32 -6.66
CA LYS A 381 22.75 -59.04 -7.24
C LYS A 381 23.27 -60.37 -7.76
N VAL A 382 23.42 -60.51 -9.06
CA VAL A 382 24.13 -61.66 -9.63
C VAL A 382 25.60 -61.44 -9.28
N THR A 383 26.05 -62.04 -8.17
CA THR A 383 27.47 -62.18 -7.89
C THR A 383 27.93 -63.47 -8.53
N TRP A 384 28.77 -63.37 -9.55
CA TRP A 384 29.51 -64.52 -10.07
C TRP A 384 30.85 -64.57 -9.33
N PHE A 385 31.08 -65.62 -8.54
CA PHE A 385 32.29 -65.79 -7.71
C PHE A 385 32.61 -64.59 -6.80
N GLY A 386 31.60 -64.01 -6.13
CA GLY A 386 31.82 -62.93 -5.15
C GLY A 386 32.12 -61.55 -5.74
N VAL A 387 32.15 -61.40 -7.07
CA VAL A 387 32.28 -60.10 -7.74
C VAL A 387 30.90 -59.61 -8.19
N PRO A 388 30.49 -58.36 -7.87
CA PRO A 388 29.26 -57.79 -8.41
C PRO A 388 29.41 -57.62 -9.93
N LEU A 389 28.55 -58.28 -10.72
CA LEU A 389 28.40 -57.92 -12.13
C LEU A 389 27.72 -56.55 -12.18
N ARG A 390 28.45 -55.53 -12.65
CA ARG A 390 27.92 -54.20 -12.93
C ARG A 390 26.92 -54.23 -14.07
#